data_AF-A0A7C4RZY5-F1
#
_entry.id   AF-A0A7C4RZY5-F1
#
_cell.length_a   1.000
_cell.length_b   1.000
_cell.length_c   1.000
_cell.angle_alpha   90.00
_cell.angle_beta   90.00
_cell.angle_gamma   90.00
#
_symmetry.space_group_name_H-M   'P 1'
#
loop_
_entity.id
_entity.type
_entity.pdbx_description
1 polymer ?
#
loop_
_entity_poly.entity_id
_entity_poly.type
_entity_poly.pdbx_seq_one_letter_code
_entity_poly.pdbx_strand_id
1 'polypeptide(L)'
;EECLVSPAAEGIMELFKEYGVKVNGKHAVIVGVTDLTGKPLAALLLNEGADVTLCEYNSPNLTKYTKDADILIVDIAKPQAITGEMVKEGVVVVDCGFNYVGDKLVGDVKMDEVSAKASAIAPVPGGVGPMIIAILMKNLVKAVKIQSKINKE
;
A
#
# COMPACT_ATOMS: atom_id res chain seq x y z
N GLU A 1 -10.42 14.26 -12.91
CA GLU A 1 -9.93 15.60 -12.47
C GLU A 1 -8.41 15.61 -12.42
N GLU A 2 -7.79 16.78 -12.60
CA GLU A 2 -6.36 16.96 -12.33
C GLU A 2 -6.14 17.02 -10.80
N CYS A 3 -5.85 15.88 -10.18
CA CYS A 3 -5.55 15.77 -8.75
C CYS A 3 -4.05 15.47 -8.52
N LEU A 4 -3.46 16.06 -7.48
CA LEU A 4 -2.18 15.61 -6.94
C LEU A 4 -2.48 14.52 -5.91
N VAL A 5 -2.21 13.28 -6.27
CA VAL A 5 -2.55 12.11 -5.46
C VAL A 5 -1.54 11.97 -4.32
N SER A 6 -1.95 11.39 -3.19
CA SER A 6 -1.02 11.07 -2.11
C SER A 6 0.18 10.27 -2.63
N PRO A 7 1.43 10.69 -2.33
CA PRO A 7 2.62 9.99 -2.83
C PRO A 7 2.72 8.54 -2.40
N ALA A 8 2.23 8.18 -1.21
CA ALA A 8 2.23 6.79 -0.76
C ALA A 8 1.25 5.93 -1.57
N ALA A 9 0.01 6.41 -1.72
CA ALA A 9 -1.00 5.70 -2.49
C ALA A 9 -0.61 5.55 -3.97
N GLU A 10 -0.19 6.63 -4.64
CA GLU A 10 0.24 6.57 -6.03
C GLU A 10 1.54 5.75 -6.19
N GLY A 11 2.44 5.77 -5.19
CA GLY A 11 3.64 4.94 -5.19
C GLY A 11 3.31 3.45 -5.22
N ILE A 12 2.31 3.01 -4.45
CA ILE A 12 1.83 1.63 -4.45
C ILE A 12 1.18 1.27 -5.79
N MET A 13 0.37 2.17 -6.36
CA MET A 13 -0.24 1.94 -7.68
C MET A 13 0.82 1.82 -8.79
N GLU A 14 1.89 2.61 -8.74
CA GLU A 14 2.99 2.50 -9.71
C GLU A 14 3.78 1.19 -9.51
N LEU A 15 3.96 0.71 -8.28
CA LEU A 15 4.52 -0.62 -8.03
C LEU A 15 3.63 -1.72 -8.65
N PHE A 16 2.31 -1.66 -8.46
CA PHE A 16 1.41 -2.64 -9.07
C PHE A 16 1.51 -2.64 -10.59
N LYS A 17 1.56 -1.46 -11.19
CA LYS A 17 1.70 -1.30 -12.63
C LYS A 17 3.04 -1.86 -13.14
N GLU A 18 4.15 -1.53 -12.49
CA GLU A 18 5.50 -1.95 -12.88
C GLU A 18 5.66 -3.48 -12.79
N TYR A 19 5.13 -4.09 -11.73
CA TYR A 19 5.23 -5.54 -11.50
C TYR A 19 4.07 -6.35 -12.09
N GLY A 20 3.16 -5.72 -12.83
CA GLY A 20 2.03 -6.40 -13.49
C GLY A 20 1.01 -7.00 -12.52
N VAL A 21 0.84 -6.43 -11.33
CA VAL A 21 -0.18 -6.84 -10.37
C VAL A 21 -1.57 -6.42 -10.88
N LYS A 22 -2.42 -7.40 -11.16
CA LYS A 22 -3.80 -7.16 -11.59
C LYS A 22 -4.67 -6.75 -10.41
N VAL A 23 -5.19 -5.51 -10.45
CA VAL A 23 -6.09 -4.95 -9.42
C VAL A 23 -7.57 -5.21 -9.73
N ASN A 24 -7.99 -5.05 -10.99
CA ASN A 24 -9.39 -5.20 -11.39
C ASN A 24 -9.96 -6.60 -11.04
N GLY A 25 -11.08 -6.61 -10.33
CA GLY A 25 -11.79 -7.81 -9.90
C GLY A 25 -11.14 -8.54 -8.72
N LYS A 26 -10.19 -7.89 -8.03
CA LYS A 26 -9.56 -8.42 -6.81
C LYS A 26 -10.21 -7.86 -5.56
N HIS A 27 -10.16 -8.63 -4.49
CA HIS A 27 -10.48 -8.14 -3.15
C HIS A 27 -9.22 -7.60 -2.47
N ALA A 28 -9.15 -6.28 -2.31
CA ALA A 28 -8.07 -5.59 -1.63
C ALA A 28 -8.45 -5.27 -0.18
N VAL A 29 -7.61 -5.69 0.75
CA VAL A 29 -7.76 -5.40 2.18
C VAL A 29 -6.66 -4.44 2.59
N ILE A 30 -7.05 -3.31 3.18
CA ILE A 30 -6.11 -2.33 3.73
C ILE A 30 -6.24 -2.37 5.25
N VAL A 31 -5.14 -2.65 5.92
CA VAL A 31 -5.03 -2.61 7.37
C VAL A 31 -4.28 -1.32 7.73
N GLY A 32 -4.98 -0.38 8.36
CA GLY A 32 -4.48 0.98 8.62
C GLY A 32 -5.11 2.01 7.70
N VAL A 33 -6.08 2.77 8.23
CA VAL A 33 -6.88 3.75 7.46
C VAL A 33 -6.31 5.17 7.60
N THR A 34 -5.03 5.30 7.25
CA THR A 34 -4.28 6.57 7.35
C THR A 34 -4.66 7.55 6.23
N ASP A 35 -4.51 8.85 6.49
CA ASP A 35 -4.72 9.89 5.45
C ASP A 35 -3.62 9.88 4.38
N LEU A 36 -2.42 9.40 4.72
CA LEU A 36 -1.30 9.28 3.79
C LEU A 36 -1.46 8.07 2.88
N THR A 37 -1.86 6.92 3.41
CA THR A 37 -1.86 5.66 2.65
C THR A 37 -3.27 5.12 2.47
N GLY A 38 -3.94 4.72 3.56
CA GLY A 38 -5.10 3.84 3.49
C GLY A 38 -6.31 4.45 2.77
N LYS A 39 -6.75 5.64 3.20
CA LYS A 39 -7.92 6.32 2.61
C LYS A 39 -7.71 6.68 1.12
N PRO A 40 -6.61 7.34 0.72
CA PRO A 40 -6.40 7.65 -0.69
C PRO A 40 -6.20 6.39 -1.53
N LEU A 41 -5.50 5.37 -1.03
CA LEU A 41 -5.30 4.12 -1.78
C LEU A 41 -6.63 3.38 -2.02
N ALA A 42 -7.53 3.37 -1.05
CA ALA A 42 -8.86 2.78 -1.22
C ALA A 42 -9.59 3.40 -2.42
N ALA A 43 -9.57 4.73 -2.55
CA ALA A 43 -10.19 5.41 -3.69
C ALA A 43 -9.54 5.02 -5.02
N LEU A 44 -8.21 4.90 -5.08
CA LEU A 44 -7.50 4.47 -6.29
C LEU A 44 -7.83 3.02 -6.67
N LEU A 45 -7.87 2.12 -5.70
CA LEU A 45 -8.20 0.70 -5.92
C LEU A 45 -9.64 0.52 -6.41
N LEU A 46 -10.59 1.27 -5.83
CA LEU A 46 -11.98 1.29 -6.30
C LEU A 46 -12.08 1.78 -7.75
N ASN A 47 -11.31 2.82 -8.11
CA ASN A 47 -11.25 3.32 -9.49
C ASN A 47 -10.68 2.29 -10.48
N GLU A 48 -9.79 1.40 -10.02
CA GLU A 48 -9.25 0.29 -10.80
C GLU A 48 -10.13 -0.98 -10.77
N GLY A 49 -11.30 -0.91 -10.13
CA GLY A 49 -12.29 -2.00 -10.11
C GLY A 49 -12.00 -3.13 -9.11
N ALA A 50 -11.28 -2.84 -8.02
CA ALA A 50 -11.16 -3.76 -6.89
C ALA A 50 -12.31 -3.58 -5.89
N ASP A 51 -12.71 -4.66 -5.24
CA ASP A 51 -13.51 -4.59 -4.00
C ASP A 51 -12.56 -4.24 -2.85
N VAL A 52 -12.89 -3.24 -2.03
CA VAL A 52 -11.99 -2.74 -0.97
C VAL A 52 -12.60 -2.91 0.42
N THR A 53 -11.85 -3.55 1.33
CA THR A 53 -12.16 -3.62 2.76
C THR A 53 -11.12 -2.81 3.54
N LEU A 54 -11.59 -1.83 4.32
CA LEU A 54 -10.76 -1.05 5.24
C LEU A 54 -10.85 -1.63 6.65
N CYS A 55 -9.70 -1.95 7.26
CA CYS A 55 -9.60 -2.53 8.58
C CYS A 55 -8.74 -1.66 9.52
N GLU A 56 -9.22 -1.45 10.73
CA GLU A 56 -8.36 -1.06 11.85
C GLU A 56 -7.65 -2.29 12.41
N TYR A 57 -6.41 -2.13 12.88
CA TYR A 57 -5.62 -3.23 13.43
C TYR A 57 -6.32 -3.94 14.60
N ASN A 58 -7.03 -3.18 15.44
CA ASN A 58 -7.72 -3.72 16.62
C ASN A 58 -9.08 -4.38 16.27
N SER A 59 -9.41 -4.53 14.99
CA SER A 59 -10.66 -5.19 14.58
C SER A 59 -10.68 -6.65 15.03
N PRO A 60 -11.76 -7.12 15.69
CA PRO A 60 -11.88 -8.52 16.09
C PRO A 60 -11.95 -9.48 14.89
N ASN A 61 -12.26 -8.95 13.70
CA ASN A 61 -12.38 -9.72 12.46
C ASN A 61 -11.17 -9.52 11.54
N LEU A 62 -10.07 -8.93 12.02
CA LEU A 62 -8.91 -8.61 11.17
C LEU A 62 -8.44 -9.84 10.38
N THR A 63 -8.14 -10.94 11.08
CA THR A 63 -7.66 -12.19 10.47
C THR A 63 -8.62 -12.77 9.45
N LYS A 64 -9.94 -12.60 9.65
CA LYS A 64 -10.94 -13.05 8.69
C LYS A 64 -10.76 -12.28 7.36
N TYR A 65 -10.71 -10.96 7.43
CA TYR A 65 -10.56 -10.13 6.23
C TYR A 65 -9.21 -10.35 5.55
N THR A 66 -8.11 -10.36 6.29
CA THR A 66 -6.77 -10.53 5.71
C THR A 66 -6.58 -11.90 5.06
N LYS A 67 -7.27 -12.95 5.55
CA LYS A 67 -7.30 -14.27 4.89
C LYS A 67 -8.09 -14.30 3.59
N ASP A 68 -9.04 -13.41 3.41
CA ASP A 68 -9.83 -13.33 2.17
C ASP A 68 -9.16 -12.44 1.10
N ALA A 69 -8.15 -11.65 1.49
CA ALA A 69 -7.47 -10.68 0.64
C ALA A 69 -6.72 -11.32 -0.54
N ASP A 70 -7.00 -10.88 -1.76
CA ASP A 70 -6.11 -11.09 -2.91
C ASP A 70 -4.90 -10.16 -2.87
N ILE A 71 -5.13 -8.93 -2.41
CA ILE A 71 -4.12 -7.89 -2.21
C ILE A 71 -4.26 -7.39 -0.77
N LEU A 72 -3.17 -7.45 -0.01
CA LEU A 72 -3.11 -6.97 1.38
C LEU A 72 -2.15 -5.79 1.47
N ILE A 73 -2.63 -4.65 1.93
CA ILE A 73 -1.82 -3.47 2.21
C ILE A 73 -1.83 -3.21 3.72
N VAL A 74 -0.65 -2.94 4.30
CA VAL A 74 -0.49 -2.81 5.75
C VAL A 74 0.28 -1.53 6.07
N ASP A 75 -0.32 -0.64 6.88
CA ASP A 75 0.26 0.62 7.37
C ASP A 75 -0.26 0.92 8.79
N ILE A 76 0.29 0.24 9.80
CA ILE A 76 -0.21 0.25 11.18
C ILE A 76 0.84 0.60 12.24
N ALA A 77 2.12 0.74 11.85
CA ALA A 77 3.23 1.02 12.77
C ALA A 77 3.28 0.02 13.95
N LYS A 78 3.16 -1.28 13.62
CA LYS A 78 3.25 -2.41 14.54
C LYS A 78 4.21 -3.44 13.94
N PRO A 79 5.46 -3.52 14.43
CA PRO A 79 6.47 -4.37 13.82
C PRO A 79 6.02 -5.83 13.78
N GLN A 80 6.08 -6.45 12.61
CA GLN A 80 5.81 -7.87 12.39
C GLN A 80 4.45 -8.38 12.91
N ALA A 81 3.45 -7.50 12.99
CA ALA A 81 2.13 -7.83 13.52
C ALA A 81 1.29 -8.71 12.58
N ILE A 82 1.48 -8.61 11.26
CA ILE A 82 0.80 -9.48 10.29
C ILE A 82 1.64 -10.73 10.06
N THR A 83 1.14 -11.87 10.52
CA THR A 83 1.83 -13.17 10.48
C THR A 83 1.39 -14.04 9.30
N GLY A 84 2.13 -15.13 9.04
CA GLY A 84 1.79 -16.07 7.96
C GLY A 84 0.41 -16.73 8.16
N GLU A 85 -0.05 -16.88 9.40
CA GLU A 85 -1.38 -17.42 9.69
C GLU A 85 -2.51 -16.47 9.30
N MET A 86 -2.24 -15.18 9.14
CA MET A 86 -3.25 -14.16 8.83
C MET A 86 -3.52 -14.00 7.34
N VAL A 87 -2.76 -14.68 6.48
CA VAL A 87 -2.82 -14.49 5.03
C VAL A 87 -3.09 -15.81 4.29
N LYS A 88 -3.68 -15.71 3.10
CA LYS A 88 -3.89 -16.86 2.20
C LYS A 88 -2.71 -17.06 1.26
N GLU A 89 -2.63 -18.26 0.69
CA GLU A 89 -1.69 -18.58 -0.37
C GLU A 89 -1.96 -17.76 -1.63
N GLY A 90 -0.88 -17.29 -2.27
CA GLY A 90 -0.93 -16.50 -3.50
C GLY A 90 -1.28 -15.03 -3.31
N VAL A 91 -1.44 -14.55 -2.06
CA VAL A 91 -1.70 -13.13 -1.75
C VAL A 91 -0.59 -12.21 -2.28
N VAL A 92 -0.95 -11.01 -2.75
CA VAL A 92 0.01 -9.93 -2.98
C VAL A 92 0.06 -9.05 -1.74
N VAL A 93 1.25 -8.76 -1.21
CA VAL A 93 1.41 -8.00 0.04
C VAL A 93 2.22 -6.72 -0.19
N VAL A 94 1.71 -5.60 0.31
CA VAL A 94 2.40 -4.32 0.34
C VAL A 94 2.56 -3.88 1.79
N ASP A 95 3.78 -3.98 2.30
CA ASP A 95 4.15 -3.53 3.63
C ASP A 95 4.65 -2.08 3.57
N CYS A 96 3.84 -1.17 4.10
CA CYS A 96 4.16 0.25 4.25
C CYS A 96 4.73 0.58 5.64
N GLY A 97 4.87 -0.44 6.50
CA GLY A 97 5.33 -0.28 7.87
C GLY A 97 6.75 0.29 7.95
N PHE A 98 6.96 1.14 8.94
CA PHE A 98 8.26 1.77 9.20
C PHE A 98 8.54 1.70 10.71
N ASN A 99 9.17 0.62 11.15
CA ASN A 99 9.42 0.37 12.57
C ASN A 99 10.90 0.10 12.83
N TYR A 100 11.46 0.70 13.87
CA TYR A 100 12.79 0.34 14.36
C TYR A 100 12.68 -0.68 15.49
N VAL A 101 13.32 -1.84 15.32
CA VAL A 101 13.52 -2.84 16.36
C VAL A 101 15.02 -2.95 16.62
N GLY A 102 15.48 -2.27 17.66
CA GLY A 102 16.90 -1.94 17.81
C GLY A 102 17.37 -1.08 16.64
N ASP A 103 18.48 -1.45 16.02
CA ASP A 103 19.05 -0.73 14.86
C ASP A 103 18.50 -1.18 13.50
N LYS A 104 17.51 -2.09 13.49
CA LYS A 104 16.94 -2.65 12.26
C LYS A 104 15.62 -2.01 11.92
N LEU A 105 15.50 -1.53 10.68
CA LEU A 105 14.23 -1.11 10.09
C LEU A 105 13.47 -2.35 9.62
N VAL A 106 12.27 -2.55 10.14
CA VAL A 106 11.37 -3.66 9.82
C VAL A 106 9.97 -3.13 9.51
N GLY A 107 9.24 -3.88 8.70
CA GLY A 107 7.86 -3.56 8.35
C GLY A 107 6.84 -4.07 9.36
N ASP A 108 5.57 -3.89 9.03
CA ASP A 108 4.44 -4.38 9.84
C ASP A 108 4.15 -5.86 9.59
N VAL A 109 4.75 -6.44 8.55
CA VAL A 109 4.55 -7.83 8.14
C VAL A 109 5.74 -8.68 8.61
N LYS A 110 5.44 -9.87 9.13
CA LYS A 110 6.44 -10.88 9.45
C LYS A 110 6.93 -11.55 8.16
N MET A 111 7.96 -10.94 7.56
CA MET A 111 8.44 -11.24 6.21
C MET A 111 8.79 -12.72 5.99
N ASP A 112 9.45 -13.37 6.95
CA ASP A 112 9.86 -14.78 6.88
C ASP A 112 8.68 -15.74 6.74
N GLU A 113 7.56 -15.45 7.41
CA GLU A 113 6.36 -16.29 7.33
C GLU A 113 5.49 -15.96 6.12
N VAL A 114 5.29 -14.67 5.84
CA VAL A 114 4.35 -14.22 4.80
C VAL A 114 4.93 -14.39 3.40
N SER A 115 6.24 -14.21 3.21
CA SER A 115 6.89 -14.44 1.91
C SER A 115 6.80 -15.87 1.42
N ALA A 116 6.67 -16.85 2.32
CA ALA A 116 6.48 -18.26 1.95
C ALA A 116 5.11 -18.52 1.27
N LYS A 117 4.12 -17.64 1.50
CA LYS A 117 2.75 -17.77 1.00
C LYS A 117 2.42 -16.77 -0.11
N ALA A 118 3.04 -15.60 -0.06
CA ALA A 118 2.75 -14.49 -0.96
C ALA A 118 3.21 -14.78 -2.39
N SER A 119 2.41 -14.39 -3.38
CA SER A 119 2.83 -14.40 -4.79
C SER A 119 3.78 -13.25 -5.11
N ALA A 120 3.66 -12.14 -4.37
CA ALA A 120 4.58 -11.01 -4.38
C ALA A 120 4.50 -10.27 -3.04
N ILE A 121 5.63 -9.74 -2.56
CA ILE A 121 5.70 -8.95 -1.33
C ILE A 121 6.68 -7.79 -1.46
N ALA A 122 6.25 -6.58 -1.12
CA ALA A 122 7.13 -5.42 -1.04
C ALA A 122 8.04 -5.51 0.20
N PRO A 123 9.37 -5.39 0.07
CA PRO A 123 10.27 -5.49 1.22
C PRO A 123 10.32 -4.21 2.05
N VAL A 124 10.62 -4.37 3.34
CA VAL A 124 11.02 -3.26 4.23
C VAL A 124 12.40 -3.57 4.80
N PRO A 125 13.43 -2.72 4.55
CA PRO A 125 13.41 -1.53 3.69
C PRO A 125 13.41 -1.86 2.18
N GLY A 126 13.17 -0.84 1.36
CA GLY A 126 13.38 -0.90 -0.10
C GLY A 126 12.12 -1.01 -0.96
N GLY A 127 10.94 -1.17 -0.37
CA GLY A 127 9.65 -1.21 -1.05
C GLY A 127 9.01 0.17 -1.21
N VAL A 128 8.00 0.46 -0.38
CA VAL A 128 7.14 1.65 -0.54
C VAL A 128 7.87 2.97 -0.24
N GLY A 129 8.79 2.98 0.72
CA GLY A 129 9.49 4.19 1.17
C GLY A 129 10.15 5.01 0.03
N PRO A 130 11.01 4.41 -0.82
CA PRO A 130 11.58 5.09 -1.98
C PRO A 130 10.54 5.64 -2.97
N MET A 131 9.41 4.95 -3.13
CA MET A 131 8.34 5.38 -4.05
C MET A 131 7.66 6.66 -3.56
N ILE A 132 7.47 6.83 -2.25
CA ILE A 132 6.90 8.05 -1.68
C ILE A 132 7.70 9.29 -2.12
N ILE A 133 9.03 9.22 -2.07
CA ILE A 133 9.90 10.33 -2.48
C ILE A 133 9.85 10.54 -3.98
N ALA A 134 9.90 9.47 -4.78
CA ALA A 134 9.83 9.56 -6.23
C ALA A 134 8.52 10.22 -6.69
N ILE A 135 7.39 9.81 -6.12
CA ILE A 135 6.08 10.37 -6.45
C ILE A 135 5.93 11.81 -5.91
N LEU A 136 6.49 12.14 -4.75
CA LEU A 136 6.52 13.53 -4.29
C LEU A 136 7.20 14.45 -5.33
N MET A 137 8.35 14.03 -5.87
CA MET A 137 9.04 14.77 -6.92
C MET A 137 8.22 14.83 -8.23
N LYS A 138 7.56 13.73 -8.60
CA LYS A 138 6.63 13.69 -9.75
C LYS A 138 5.48 14.69 -9.59
N ASN A 139 4.90 14.75 -8.39
CA ASN A 139 3.83 15.67 -8.03
C ASN A 139 4.29 17.13 -8.05
N LEU A 140 5.51 17.42 -7.59
CA LEU A 140 6.09 18.76 -7.68
C LEU A 140 6.16 19.24 -9.15
N VAL A 141 6.69 18.40 -10.04
CA VAL A 141 6.77 18.71 -11.47
C VAL A 141 5.37 18.89 -12.08
N LYS A 142 4.41 18.05 -11.69
CA LYS A 142 3.00 18.15 -12.13
C LYS A 142 2.37 19.48 -11.67
N ALA A 143 2.57 19.86 -10.42
CA ALA A 143 2.06 21.11 -9.85
C ALA A 143 2.59 22.34 -10.58
N VAL A 144 3.91 22.39 -10.85
CA VAL A 144 4.53 23.49 -11.61
C VAL A 144 3.96 23.59 -13.02
N LYS A 145 3.71 22.45 -13.69
CA LYS A 145 3.09 22.43 -15.02
C LYS A 145 1.66 22.95 -15.00
N ILE A 146 0.86 22.56 -14.01
CA ILE A 146 -0.53 23.04 -13.85
C ILE A 146 -0.52 24.56 -13.61
N GLN A 147 0.29 25.05 -12.67
CA GLN A 147 0.40 26.47 -12.36
C GLN A 147 0.85 27.30 -13.59
N SER A 148 1.80 26.78 -14.36
CA SER A 148 2.31 27.46 -15.56
C SER A 148 1.30 27.54 -16.70
N LYS A 149 0.32 26.62 -16.77
CA LYS A 149 -0.78 26.70 -17.74
C LYS A 149 -1.80 27.76 -17.34
N ILE A 150 -2.11 27.85 -16.05
CA ILE A 150 -3.03 28.87 -15.50
C ILE A 150 -2.52 30.29 -15.75
N ASN A 151 -1.20 30.51 -15.67
CA ASN A 151 -0.60 31.83 -15.91
C ASN A 151 -0.50 32.23 -17.40
N LYS A 152 -0.94 31.38 -18.33
CA LYS A 152 -0.91 31.64 -19.79
C LYS A 152 -2.29 31.95 -20.37
N GLU A 153 -3.35 31.84 -19.58
CA GLU A 153 -4.72 32.27 -19.89
C GLU A 153 -5.00 33.63 -19.23
#